data_AF-A0A6V7RZD4-F1
#
_entry.id   AF-A0A6V7RZD4-F1
#
_cell.length_a   1.000
_cell.length_b   1.000
_cell.length_c   1.000
_cell.angle_alpha   90.00
_cell.angle_beta   90.00
_cell.angle_gamma   90.00
#
_symmetry.space_group_name_H-M   'P 1'
#
loop_
_entity.id
_entity.type
_entity.pdbx_description
1 polymer ?
#
loop_
_entity_poly.entity_id
_entity_poly.type
_entity_poly.pdbx_seq_one_letter_code
_entity_poly.pdbx_strand_id
1 'polypeptide(L)'
;MNPKLIQISLSLLLMCLCKAYSDEKNNKNGVMITESNRLLSELENDEVGVEVHEDKPVYKDQPVYEDQSNYEMLIRDKNGNPVDKNNLKNNIKIAFIDLDGTLLNDHYKISKLNIESLVKAQNKGIKIVFATGRPIFLANYVIGKDVKKNNLSLVPGIYLNGGITYGPNGDRIIDNYIDEKLVMDIYNFSKENNFVRRMFWCSLEKAHTFENNEYIDEYLNLVPIMPDIIDEETLKNTKIYKIIIRSDKENLSSVLKMYEDNFSDRICVANTFKTYIELFLHNTNKIEGVKALCKHFDISLNDALAIGDAENDIEMLQSVGTSISVQNAASKIKECAKYVGPSNNDDAVHHALQTFCDI
;
A
#
# COMPACT_ATOMS: atom_id res chain seq x y z
N MET A 1 -32.18 -36.49 -7.20
CA MET A 1 -32.31 -35.01 -7.14
C MET A 1 -31.96 -34.57 -5.74
N ASN A 2 -30.86 -33.83 -5.57
CA ASN A 2 -30.30 -33.43 -4.28
C ASN A 2 -29.94 -31.93 -4.36
N PRO A 3 -30.51 -31.05 -3.52
CA PRO A 3 -30.33 -29.60 -3.62
C PRO A 3 -29.10 -29.18 -2.82
N LYS A 4 -27.92 -29.21 -3.46
CA LYS A 4 -26.67 -28.66 -2.89
C LYS A 4 -25.68 -28.12 -3.93
N LEU A 5 -26.17 -27.74 -5.11
CA LEU A 5 -25.43 -26.93 -6.07
C LEU A 5 -26.35 -25.80 -6.52
N ILE A 6 -26.12 -24.60 -6.00
CA ILE A 6 -26.31 -23.24 -6.57
C ILE A 6 -26.17 -22.30 -5.36
N GLN A 7 -24.93 -22.01 -4.97
CA GLN A 7 -24.63 -20.81 -4.17
C GLN A 7 -23.15 -20.40 -4.33
N ILE A 8 -22.72 -20.30 -5.58
CA ILE A 8 -21.50 -19.58 -5.97
C ILE A 8 -21.87 -18.78 -7.20
N SER A 9 -22.24 -17.50 -7.02
CA SER A 9 -22.16 -16.43 -8.05
C SER A 9 -22.89 -15.11 -7.69
N LEU A 10 -23.16 -14.76 -6.43
CA LEU A 10 -23.80 -13.47 -6.11
C LEU A 10 -22.87 -12.37 -5.59
N SER A 11 -21.62 -12.66 -5.23
CA SER A 11 -20.66 -11.65 -4.75
C SER A 11 -19.82 -11.00 -5.85
N LEU A 12 -19.77 -11.56 -7.06
CA LEU A 12 -19.09 -10.94 -8.21
C LEU A 12 -20.01 -10.13 -9.15
N LEU A 13 -21.33 -10.25 -9.02
CA LEU A 13 -22.28 -9.56 -9.92
C LEU A 13 -22.66 -8.15 -9.44
N LEU A 14 -22.37 -7.78 -8.19
CA LEU A 14 -22.77 -6.48 -7.62
C LEU A 14 -21.79 -5.32 -7.93
N MET A 15 -20.64 -5.58 -8.58
CA MET A 15 -19.69 -4.53 -8.97
C MET A 15 -19.85 -4.03 -10.42
N CYS A 16 -20.83 -4.54 -11.18
CA CYS A 16 -21.04 -4.17 -12.59
C CYS A 16 -22.33 -3.38 -12.87
N LEU A 17 -23.09 -2.92 -11.87
CA LEU A 17 -24.37 -2.23 -12.11
C LEU A 17 -24.50 -0.80 -11.53
N CYS A 18 -23.45 -0.22 -10.97
CA CYS A 18 -23.44 1.22 -10.62
C CYS A 18 -22.95 2.08 -11.80
N LYS A 19 -23.62 1.99 -12.95
CA LYS A 19 -23.47 2.98 -14.04
C LYS A 19 -24.64 2.93 -15.04
N ALA A 20 -25.84 3.23 -14.57
CA ALA A 20 -26.95 3.78 -15.36
C ALA A 20 -28.17 3.82 -14.44
N TYR A 21 -28.63 5.03 -14.09
CA TYR A 21 -30.03 5.40 -13.84
C TYR A 21 -29.99 6.82 -13.27
N SER A 22 -29.90 7.82 -14.16
CA SER A 22 -30.46 9.15 -13.88
C SER A 22 -31.82 9.24 -14.57
N ASP A 23 -32.71 9.95 -13.88
CA ASP A 23 -33.93 10.58 -14.36
C ASP A 23 -35.17 9.70 -14.62
N GLU A 24 -36.14 9.81 -13.71
CA GLU A 24 -37.36 10.60 -13.93
C GLU A 24 -38.31 10.50 -12.73
N LYS A 25 -38.63 11.65 -12.11
CA LYS A 25 -40.00 12.00 -11.67
C LYS A 25 -40.12 13.45 -11.18
N ASN A 26 -40.71 14.25 -12.07
CA ASN A 26 -41.67 15.34 -11.85
C ASN A 26 -41.70 16.04 -10.47
N ASN A 27 -41.37 17.34 -10.47
CA ASN A 27 -42.32 18.30 -9.94
C ASN A 27 -42.23 19.68 -10.62
N LYS A 28 -43.41 20.29 -10.74
CA LYS A 28 -43.79 21.48 -11.49
C LYS A 28 -43.10 22.75 -10.99
N ASN A 29 -42.65 23.61 -11.89
CA ASN A 29 -43.05 25.03 -11.96
C ASN A 29 -42.43 25.68 -13.20
N GLY A 30 -43.27 26.27 -14.04
CA GLY A 30 -42.90 26.78 -15.34
C GLY A 30 -42.33 28.20 -15.33
N VAL A 31 -41.50 28.48 -16.32
CA VAL A 31 -41.44 29.75 -17.05
C VAL A 31 -41.08 29.41 -18.51
N MET A 32 -41.79 30.03 -19.44
CA MET A 32 -41.76 29.82 -20.89
C MET A 32 -40.60 30.58 -21.59
N ILE A 33 -40.01 29.89 -22.59
CA ILE A 33 -39.69 30.33 -23.97
C ILE A 33 -38.65 31.47 -24.11
N THR A 34 -37.50 31.26 -24.79
CA THR A 34 -37.39 31.31 -26.26
C THR A 34 -36.30 30.41 -26.87
N GLU A 35 -36.68 29.70 -27.94
CA GLU A 35 -35.81 28.99 -28.88
C GLU A 35 -34.98 29.95 -29.74
N SER A 36 -33.79 29.53 -30.17
CA SER A 36 -33.40 29.65 -31.57
C SER A 36 -32.24 28.72 -31.94
N ASN A 37 -32.53 27.80 -32.86
CA ASN A 37 -31.59 26.96 -33.60
C ASN A 37 -30.74 27.80 -34.56
N ARG A 38 -29.46 27.46 -34.73
CA ARG A 38 -28.84 27.42 -36.08
C ARG A 38 -27.53 26.64 -36.15
N LEU A 39 -27.59 25.57 -36.95
CA LEU A 39 -26.48 24.87 -37.60
C LEU A 39 -26.06 25.62 -38.89
N LEU A 40 -24.92 25.17 -39.46
CA LEU A 40 -24.34 25.46 -40.79
C LEU A 40 -23.41 26.69 -40.82
N SER A 41 -22.27 26.71 -41.52
CA SER A 41 -21.55 25.74 -42.38
C SER A 41 -20.22 26.40 -42.79
N GLU A 42 -19.32 25.58 -43.33
CA GLU A 42 -18.01 25.88 -43.93
C GLU A 42 -18.01 26.97 -45.03
N LEU A 43 -16.81 27.52 -45.30
CA LEU A 43 -16.18 27.95 -46.58
C LEU A 43 -15.09 29.00 -46.26
N GLU A 44 -13.80 28.62 -46.29
CA GLU A 44 -12.84 28.72 -47.41
C GLU A 44 -12.33 30.15 -47.73
N ASN A 45 -11.05 30.33 -47.39
CA ASN A 45 -9.93 30.99 -48.07
C ASN A 45 -10.11 32.34 -48.81
N ASP A 46 -9.27 33.31 -48.43
CA ASP A 46 -8.43 34.04 -49.38
C ASP A 46 -7.13 34.55 -48.71
N GLU A 47 -6.02 34.35 -49.42
CA GLU A 47 -4.63 34.63 -49.06
C GLU A 47 -4.28 36.12 -49.16
N VAL A 48 -3.42 36.64 -48.26
CA VAL A 48 -2.24 37.46 -48.64
C VAL A 48 -1.16 37.26 -47.58
N GLY A 49 0.00 36.74 -48.01
CA GLY A 49 1.11 36.39 -47.14
C GLY A 49 2.02 37.55 -46.71
N VAL A 50 2.79 37.29 -45.65
CA VAL A 50 4.18 37.74 -45.48
C VAL A 50 4.94 36.61 -44.77
N GLU A 51 6.01 36.14 -45.41
CA GLU A 51 6.97 35.16 -44.91
C GLU A 51 7.75 35.68 -43.69
N VAL A 52 7.99 34.82 -42.70
CA VAL A 52 9.32 34.65 -42.06
C VAL A 52 9.48 33.19 -41.58
N HIS A 53 10.42 32.49 -42.21
CA HIS A 53 11.23 31.30 -41.85
C HIS A 53 11.06 30.69 -40.44
N GLU A 54 10.72 29.39 -40.37
CA GLU A 54 11.61 28.20 -40.15
C GLU A 54 12.17 28.15 -38.70
N ASP A 55 11.91 27.14 -37.87
CA ASP A 55 12.32 25.74 -38.04
C ASP A 55 11.48 24.76 -37.20
N LYS A 56 11.11 23.62 -37.79
CA LYS A 56 10.68 22.40 -37.09
C LYS A 56 11.89 21.45 -37.01
N PRO A 57 12.20 20.81 -35.87
CA PRO A 57 13.01 19.62 -35.88
C PRO A 57 12.13 18.38 -36.16
N VAL A 58 12.37 17.86 -37.34
CA VAL A 58 12.28 16.48 -37.81
C VAL A 58 12.38 15.43 -36.69
N TYR A 59 11.40 14.53 -36.63
CA TYR A 59 11.49 13.25 -35.91
C TYR A 59 12.64 12.44 -36.52
N LYS A 60 13.72 12.23 -35.76
CA LYS A 60 14.76 11.25 -36.06
C LYS A 60 14.47 9.94 -35.35
N ASP A 61 14.76 8.88 -36.08
CA ASP A 61 14.45 7.48 -35.85
C ASP A 61 14.79 6.98 -34.44
N GLN A 62 13.89 6.14 -33.89
CA GLN A 62 14.14 5.33 -32.71
C GLN A 62 15.20 4.27 -33.05
N PRO A 63 16.25 4.09 -32.22
CA PRO A 63 17.11 2.92 -32.37
C PRO A 63 16.36 1.69 -31.85
N VAL A 64 16.34 0.68 -32.70
CA VAL A 64 16.04 -0.72 -32.40
C VAL A 64 16.96 -1.16 -31.25
N TYR A 65 16.40 -1.63 -30.14
CA TYR A 65 17.17 -2.21 -29.05
C TYR A 65 17.65 -3.60 -29.45
N GLU A 66 18.91 -3.68 -29.89
CA GLU A 66 19.68 -4.92 -29.90
C GLU A 66 20.37 -5.13 -28.54
N ASP A 67 20.42 -6.40 -28.16
CA ASP A 67 20.96 -6.99 -26.94
C ASP A 67 22.48 -6.76 -26.77
N GLN A 68 22.92 -6.30 -25.57
CA GLN A 68 24.00 -6.91 -24.75
C GLN A 68 24.59 -5.98 -23.65
N SER A 69 24.45 -6.43 -22.40
CA SER A 69 25.50 -6.52 -21.37
C SER A 69 26.26 -5.27 -20.88
N ASN A 70 25.59 -4.18 -20.49
CA ASN A 70 26.22 -3.15 -19.64
C ASN A 70 25.25 -2.46 -18.67
N TYR A 71 24.27 -3.20 -18.13
CA TYR A 71 23.60 -2.74 -16.91
C TYR A 71 24.61 -2.86 -15.78
N GLU A 72 25.12 -1.72 -15.29
CA GLU A 72 25.83 -1.70 -14.02
C GLU A 72 24.91 -2.38 -12.99
N MET A 73 25.36 -3.49 -12.40
CA MET A 73 24.58 -4.21 -11.40
C MET A 73 24.41 -3.29 -10.19
N LEU A 74 23.23 -2.65 -10.12
CA LEU A 74 22.91 -1.63 -9.11
C LEU A 74 22.79 -2.21 -7.70
N ILE A 75 22.70 -3.54 -7.59
CA ILE A 75 22.65 -4.23 -6.30
C ILE A 75 24.07 -4.58 -5.86
N ARG A 76 24.39 -4.20 -4.62
CA ARG A 76 25.72 -4.38 -4.02
C ARG A 76 25.64 -5.25 -2.77
N ASP A 77 26.69 -6.03 -2.53
CA ASP A 77 26.89 -6.74 -1.26
C ASP A 77 27.26 -5.79 -0.13
N LYS A 78 27.43 -6.32 1.09
CA LYS A 78 27.83 -5.53 2.26
C LYS A 78 29.20 -4.85 2.14
N ASN A 79 30.04 -5.30 1.22
CA ASN A 79 31.35 -4.71 0.96
C ASN A 79 31.29 -3.65 -0.16
N GLY A 80 30.10 -3.39 -0.72
CA GLY A 80 29.91 -2.46 -1.84
C GLY A 80 30.22 -3.06 -3.21
N ASN A 81 30.55 -4.35 -3.29
CA ASN A 81 30.83 -5.00 -4.57
C ASN A 81 29.51 -5.28 -5.30
N PRO A 82 29.44 -5.05 -6.63
CA PRO A 82 28.31 -5.51 -7.42
C PRO A 82 28.06 -7.00 -7.21
N VAL A 83 26.80 -7.40 -7.09
CA VAL A 83 26.44 -8.81 -7.01
C VAL A 83 26.91 -9.54 -8.28
N ASP A 84 27.36 -10.78 -8.15
CA ASP A 84 27.62 -11.66 -9.29
C ASP A 84 26.51 -12.71 -9.36
N LYS A 85 25.71 -12.67 -10.43
CA LYS A 85 24.58 -13.60 -10.61
C LYS A 85 25.04 -15.06 -10.63
N ASN A 86 26.25 -15.34 -11.11
CA ASN A 86 26.76 -16.72 -11.19
C ASN A 86 27.03 -17.34 -9.81
N ASN A 87 27.16 -16.51 -8.78
CA ASN A 87 27.42 -16.97 -7.41
C ASN A 87 26.15 -17.08 -6.55
N LEU A 88 24.98 -16.77 -7.12
CA LEU A 88 23.70 -16.88 -6.41
C LEU A 88 23.31 -18.36 -6.31
N LYS A 89 23.20 -18.85 -5.07
CA LYS A 89 22.86 -20.25 -4.78
C LYS A 89 21.37 -20.49 -4.55
N ASN A 90 20.58 -19.44 -4.36
CA ASN A 90 19.21 -19.54 -3.88
C ASN A 90 18.23 -19.46 -5.05
N ASN A 91 17.29 -20.41 -5.09
CA ASN A 91 16.18 -20.38 -6.04
C ASN A 91 14.99 -19.66 -5.39
N ILE A 92 14.79 -18.39 -5.71
CA ILE A 92 13.71 -17.58 -5.13
C ILE A 92 12.35 -18.11 -5.56
N LYS A 93 11.52 -18.48 -4.58
CA LYS A 93 10.14 -18.99 -4.81
C LYS A 93 9.05 -18.02 -4.35
N ILE A 94 9.41 -17.07 -3.49
CA ILE A 94 8.50 -16.07 -2.92
C ILE A 94 9.25 -14.77 -2.66
N ALA A 95 8.60 -13.64 -2.94
CA ALA A 95 9.12 -12.31 -2.70
C ALA A 95 8.15 -11.51 -1.81
N PHE A 96 8.66 -11.04 -0.68
CA PHE A 96 7.99 -10.16 0.27
C PHE A 96 8.46 -8.73 0.04
N ILE A 97 7.52 -7.85 -0.29
CA ILE A 97 7.84 -6.52 -0.83
C ILE A 97 7.12 -5.47 0.00
N ASP A 98 7.89 -4.63 0.67
CA ASP A 98 7.33 -3.45 1.31
C ASP A 98 6.77 -2.44 0.29
N LEU A 99 5.82 -1.61 0.72
CA LEU A 99 5.17 -0.62 -0.12
C LEU A 99 5.86 0.75 -0.06
N ASP A 100 5.63 1.51 1.01
CA ASP A 100 6.01 2.90 1.13
C ASP A 100 7.52 3.05 1.31
N GLY A 101 8.19 3.78 0.42
CA GLY A 101 9.65 3.90 0.49
C GLY A 101 10.41 2.70 -0.08
N THR A 102 9.70 1.68 -0.60
CA THR A 102 10.29 0.50 -1.26
C THR A 102 9.74 0.27 -2.67
N LEU A 103 8.49 -0.18 -2.81
CA LEU A 103 7.83 -0.38 -4.11
C LEU A 103 7.29 0.94 -4.67
N LEU A 104 6.80 1.81 -3.79
CA LEU A 104 6.25 3.11 -4.10
C LEU A 104 7.37 4.16 -4.11
N ASN A 105 7.39 4.94 -5.18
CA ASN A 105 8.23 6.13 -5.26
C ASN A 105 7.71 7.26 -4.36
N ASP A 106 8.43 8.39 -4.31
CA ASP A 106 8.07 9.52 -3.43
C ASP A 106 6.74 10.20 -3.80
N HIS A 107 6.17 9.85 -4.94
CA HIS A 107 4.84 10.28 -5.38
C HIS A 107 3.74 9.26 -5.06
N TYR A 108 4.04 8.24 -4.24
CA TYR A 108 3.16 7.13 -3.87
C TYR A 108 2.62 6.36 -5.09
N LYS A 109 3.46 6.17 -6.10
CA LYS A 109 3.12 5.43 -7.33
C LYS A 109 4.07 4.26 -7.55
N ILE A 110 3.54 3.19 -8.13
CA ILE A 110 4.36 2.09 -8.67
C ILE A 110 4.86 2.51 -10.06
N SER A 111 6.15 2.35 -10.31
CA SER A 111 6.72 2.58 -11.64
C SER A 111 6.31 1.48 -12.64
N LYS A 112 6.44 1.80 -13.93
CA LYS A 112 6.18 0.83 -15.00
C LYS A 112 7.15 -0.36 -14.94
N LEU A 113 8.43 -0.13 -14.63
CA LEU A 113 9.41 -1.21 -14.55
C LEU A 113 9.18 -2.13 -13.35
N ASN A 114 8.83 -1.58 -12.18
CA ASN A 114 8.47 -2.38 -11.01
C ASN A 114 7.26 -3.26 -11.32
N ILE A 115 6.17 -2.71 -11.88
CA ILE A 115 4.96 -3.50 -12.15
C ILE A 115 5.20 -4.60 -13.20
N GLU A 116 5.96 -4.32 -14.26
CA GLU A 116 6.30 -5.31 -15.28
C GLU A 116 7.15 -6.45 -14.70
N SER A 117 8.11 -6.13 -13.82
CA SER A 117 8.93 -7.14 -13.15
C SER A 117 8.13 -8.01 -12.19
N LEU A 118 7.18 -7.43 -11.45
CA LEU A 118 6.27 -8.20 -10.59
C LEU A 118 5.48 -9.24 -11.41
N VAL A 119 4.95 -8.82 -12.57
CA VAL A 119 4.22 -9.71 -13.48
C VAL A 119 5.12 -10.81 -14.03
N LYS A 120 6.33 -10.47 -14.48
CA LYS A 120 7.28 -11.46 -14.99
C LYS A 120 7.67 -12.48 -13.92
N ALA A 121 7.95 -12.04 -12.70
CA ALA A 121 8.27 -12.93 -11.58
C ALA A 121 7.08 -13.86 -11.26
N GLN A 122 5.85 -13.31 -11.21
CA GLN A 122 4.64 -14.11 -11.03
C GLN A 122 4.48 -15.17 -12.14
N ASN A 123 4.71 -14.82 -13.40
CA ASN A 123 4.61 -15.74 -14.54
C ASN A 123 5.65 -16.86 -14.50
N LYS A 124 6.78 -16.65 -13.81
CA LYS A 124 7.77 -17.69 -13.51
C LYS A 124 7.39 -18.59 -12.32
N GLY A 125 6.25 -18.34 -11.68
CA GLY A 125 5.80 -19.10 -10.51
C GLY A 125 6.29 -18.56 -9.16
N ILE A 126 6.95 -17.40 -9.16
CA ILE A 126 7.39 -16.73 -7.93
C ILE A 126 6.19 -16.04 -7.30
N LYS A 127 5.92 -16.35 -6.03
CA LYS A 127 4.82 -15.73 -5.30
C LYS A 127 5.19 -14.30 -4.94
N ILE A 128 4.35 -13.35 -5.31
CA ILE A 128 4.49 -11.95 -4.94
C ILE A 128 3.59 -11.68 -3.73
N VAL A 129 4.17 -11.18 -2.65
CA VAL A 129 3.48 -10.87 -1.41
C VAL A 129 3.83 -9.45 -0.98
N PHE A 130 2.82 -8.59 -0.88
CA PHE A 130 3.01 -7.26 -0.30
C PHE A 130 3.03 -7.34 1.23
N ALA A 131 3.97 -6.65 1.87
CA ALA A 131 4.15 -6.64 3.31
C ALA A 131 4.25 -5.21 3.85
N THR A 132 3.19 -4.70 4.49
CA THR A 132 3.06 -3.26 4.80
C THR A 132 2.47 -2.99 6.18
N GLY A 133 2.76 -1.80 6.73
CA GLY A 133 2.07 -1.24 7.88
C GLY A 133 0.65 -0.76 7.58
N ARG A 134 0.30 -0.60 6.30
CA ARG A 134 -1.05 -0.23 5.90
C ARG A 134 -2.03 -1.39 6.16
N PRO A 135 -3.29 -1.11 6.52
CA PRO A 135 -4.36 -2.08 6.37
C PRO A 135 -4.67 -2.34 4.89
N ILE A 136 -5.28 -3.49 4.59
CA ILE A 136 -5.50 -3.94 3.21
C ILE A 136 -6.34 -2.97 2.38
N PHE A 137 -7.36 -2.33 2.98
CA PHE A 137 -8.19 -1.35 2.27
C PHE A 137 -7.38 -0.11 1.83
N LEU A 138 -6.40 0.31 2.65
CA LEU A 138 -5.48 1.39 2.33
C LEU A 138 -4.47 1.00 1.26
N ALA A 139 -3.91 -0.21 1.35
CA ALA A 139 -3.07 -0.74 0.29
C ALA A 139 -3.84 -0.82 -1.04
N ASN A 140 -5.08 -1.32 -1.00
CA ASN A 140 -5.95 -1.38 -2.17
C ASN A 140 -6.27 0.01 -2.75
N TYR A 141 -6.46 1.03 -1.92
CA TYR A 141 -6.63 2.39 -2.39
C TYR A 141 -5.41 2.88 -3.18
N VAL A 142 -4.19 2.63 -2.66
CA VAL A 142 -2.95 3.14 -3.25
C VAL A 142 -2.52 2.35 -4.49
N ILE A 143 -2.53 1.02 -4.42
CA ILE A 143 -1.95 0.15 -5.47
C ILE A 143 -2.98 -0.76 -6.16
N GLY A 144 -4.21 -0.84 -5.66
CA GLY A 144 -5.19 -1.85 -6.10
C GLY A 144 -5.55 -1.73 -7.58
N LYS A 145 -5.57 -0.51 -8.13
CA LYS A 145 -5.80 -0.30 -9.58
C LYS A 145 -4.71 -0.93 -10.42
N ASP A 146 -3.44 -0.69 -10.07
CA ASP A 146 -2.28 -1.21 -10.82
C ASP A 146 -2.15 -2.72 -10.63
N VAL A 147 -2.33 -3.22 -9.41
CA VAL A 147 -2.35 -4.66 -9.11
C VAL A 147 -3.42 -5.38 -9.93
N LYS A 148 -4.67 -4.89 -9.89
CA LYS A 148 -5.80 -5.49 -10.62
C LYS A 148 -5.62 -5.45 -12.13
N LYS A 149 -5.16 -4.32 -12.69
CA LYS A 149 -4.95 -4.16 -14.13
C LYS A 149 -3.90 -5.14 -14.68
N ASN A 150 -2.92 -5.50 -13.85
CA ASN A 150 -1.80 -6.35 -14.25
C ASN A 150 -1.93 -7.81 -13.78
N ASN A 151 -3.13 -8.24 -13.37
CA ASN A 151 -3.41 -9.59 -12.90
C ASN A 151 -2.48 -10.04 -11.75
N LEU A 152 -2.10 -9.09 -10.89
CA LEU A 152 -1.47 -9.35 -9.60
C LEU A 152 -2.57 -9.41 -8.54
N SER A 153 -2.21 -9.82 -7.32
CA SER A 153 -3.13 -9.94 -6.21
C SER A 153 -2.62 -9.23 -4.95
N LEU A 154 -3.53 -8.72 -4.14
CA LEU A 154 -3.27 -8.29 -2.76
C LEU A 154 -3.29 -9.47 -1.76
N VAL A 155 -3.65 -10.66 -2.25
CA VAL A 155 -3.83 -11.87 -1.45
C VAL A 155 -3.08 -13.02 -2.13
N PRO A 156 -2.16 -13.72 -1.45
CA PRO A 156 -1.76 -13.53 -0.05
C PRO A 156 -1.06 -12.19 0.21
N GLY A 157 -1.09 -11.71 1.46
CA GLY A 157 -0.52 -10.40 1.83
C GLY A 157 -0.40 -10.20 3.34
N ILE A 158 0.58 -9.39 3.76
CA ILE A 158 0.89 -9.07 5.15
C ILE A 158 0.58 -7.59 5.39
N TYR A 159 -0.30 -7.31 6.33
CA TYR A 159 -0.86 -5.98 6.59
C TYR A 159 -0.75 -5.63 8.07
N LEU A 160 -0.85 -4.33 8.36
CA LEU A 160 -0.76 -3.82 9.74
C LEU A 160 0.49 -4.35 10.45
N ASN A 161 1.63 -4.31 9.75
CA ASN A 161 2.92 -4.83 10.24
C ASN A 161 2.84 -6.29 10.71
N GLY A 162 2.07 -7.14 10.03
CA GLY A 162 1.90 -8.55 10.42
C GLY A 162 0.83 -8.79 11.47
N GLY A 163 0.13 -7.76 11.94
CA GLY A 163 -1.10 -7.92 12.72
C GLY A 163 -2.18 -8.70 11.96
N ILE A 164 -2.17 -8.61 10.62
CA ILE A 164 -3.02 -9.42 9.76
C ILE A 164 -2.20 -10.03 8.64
N THR A 165 -2.35 -11.33 8.41
CA THR A 165 -1.79 -12.02 7.25
C THR A 165 -2.86 -12.83 6.56
N TYR A 166 -3.11 -12.52 5.29
CA TYR A 166 -4.04 -13.25 4.45
C TYR A 166 -3.33 -14.36 3.68
N GLY A 167 -3.90 -15.57 3.73
CA GLY A 167 -3.55 -16.69 2.88
C GLY A 167 -4.09 -16.54 1.46
N PRO A 168 -3.68 -17.41 0.52
CA PRO A 168 -4.02 -17.28 -0.89
C PRO A 168 -5.52 -17.31 -1.21
N ASN A 169 -6.33 -17.87 -0.31
CA ASN A 169 -7.79 -17.95 -0.48
C ASN A 169 -8.54 -16.80 0.21
N GLY A 170 -7.82 -15.82 0.77
CA GLY A 170 -8.40 -14.73 1.55
C GLY A 170 -8.72 -15.10 3.00
N ASP A 171 -8.35 -16.31 3.44
CA ASP A 171 -8.39 -16.70 4.84
C ASP A 171 -7.36 -15.90 5.65
N ARG A 172 -7.66 -15.60 6.91
CA ARG A 172 -6.75 -14.90 7.81
C ARG A 172 -5.91 -15.93 8.56
N ILE A 173 -4.65 -16.07 8.16
CA ILE A 173 -3.66 -16.96 8.81
C ILE A 173 -3.18 -16.34 10.13
N ILE A 174 -3.04 -15.00 10.16
CA ILE A 174 -2.79 -14.21 11.37
C ILE A 174 -3.89 -13.16 11.48
N ASP A 175 -4.45 -13.01 12.67
CA ASP A 175 -5.57 -12.11 12.98
C ASP A 175 -5.42 -11.56 14.42
N ASN A 176 -4.41 -10.72 14.63
CA ASN A 176 -4.07 -10.15 15.93
C ASN A 176 -4.69 -8.76 16.08
N TYR A 177 -5.70 -8.65 16.93
CA TYR A 177 -6.37 -7.38 17.27
C TYR A 177 -6.16 -7.04 18.74
N ILE A 178 -6.30 -5.76 19.06
CA ILE A 178 -6.22 -5.22 20.42
C ILE A 178 -7.37 -5.80 21.23
N ASP A 179 -7.05 -6.37 22.40
CA ASP A 179 -8.04 -6.93 23.31
C ASP A 179 -9.10 -5.88 23.70
N GLU A 180 -10.37 -6.30 23.77
CA GLU A 180 -11.50 -5.40 24.05
C GLU A 180 -11.27 -4.58 25.33
N LYS A 181 -10.74 -5.21 26.38
CA LYS A 181 -10.47 -4.50 27.64
C LYS A 181 -9.45 -3.39 27.43
N LEU A 182 -8.38 -3.66 26.68
CA LEU A 182 -7.37 -2.65 26.36
C LEU A 182 -7.92 -1.53 25.47
N VAL A 183 -8.76 -1.86 24.47
CA VAL A 183 -9.46 -0.85 23.65
C VAL A 183 -10.27 0.09 24.56
N MET A 184 -11.05 -0.47 25.50
CA MET A 184 -11.88 0.31 26.40
C MET A 184 -11.07 1.06 27.46
N ASP A 185 -9.97 0.50 27.96
CA ASP A 185 -9.04 1.19 28.87
C ASP A 185 -8.45 2.45 28.18
N ILE A 186 -8.00 2.31 26.94
CA ILE A 186 -7.51 3.42 26.12
C ILE A 186 -8.64 4.43 25.87
N TYR A 187 -9.82 3.98 25.46
CA TYR A 187 -10.96 4.86 25.22
C TYR A 187 -11.32 5.71 26.45
N ASN A 188 -11.43 5.07 27.63
CA ASN A 188 -11.77 5.77 28.87
C ASN A 188 -10.68 6.77 29.27
N PHE A 189 -9.41 6.37 29.20
CA PHE A 189 -8.29 7.28 29.44
C PHE A 189 -8.31 8.48 28.48
N SER A 190 -8.54 8.24 27.19
CA SER A 190 -8.65 9.29 26.18
C SER A 190 -9.86 10.18 26.41
N LYS A 191 -10.96 9.66 26.98
CA LYS A 191 -12.17 10.41 27.32
C LYS A 191 -11.90 11.37 28.48
N GLU A 192 -11.25 10.89 29.54
CA GLU A 192 -10.83 11.69 30.69
C GLU A 192 -9.86 12.82 30.28
N ASN A 193 -9.01 12.56 29.29
CA ASN A 193 -8.02 13.53 28.79
C ASN A 193 -8.49 14.34 27.55
N ASN A 194 -9.77 14.26 27.16
CA ASN A 194 -10.37 14.98 26.02
C ASN A 194 -9.74 14.70 24.65
N PHE A 195 -9.23 13.49 24.43
CA PHE A 195 -8.62 13.04 23.17
C PHE A 195 -9.54 12.22 22.26
N VAL A 196 -10.68 11.70 22.74
CA VAL A 196 -11.55 10.81 21.94
C VAL A 196 -11.91 11.39 20.56
N ARG A 197 -12.17 12.71 20.50
CA ARG A 197 -12.52 13.43 19.26
C ARG A 197 -11.38 13.49 18.24
N ARG A 198 -10.13 13.22 18.67
CA ARG A 198 -8.90 13.23 17.86
C ARG A 198 -8.46 11.84 17.44
N MET A 199 -9.29 10.82 17.65
CA MET A 199 -8.89 9.42 17.49
C MET A 199 -9.59 8.72 16.33
N PHE A 200 -8.83 7.89 15.62
CA PHE A 200 -9.33 6.96 14.64
C PHE A 200 -9.09 5.54 15.14
N TRP A 201 -10.15 4.73 15.14
CA TRP A 201 -10.11 3.34 15.57
C TRP A 201 -10.15 2.47 14.32
N CYS A 202 -9.03 1.85 13.97
CA CYS A 202 -8.90 1.08 12.74
C CYS A 202 -9.34 -0.37 12.96
N SER A 203 -10.46 -0.73 12.34
CA SER A 203 -10.90 -2.12 12.17
C SER A 203 -10.32 -2.73 10.89
N LEU A 204 -10.74 -3.95 10.57
CA LEU A 204 -10.28 -4.71 9.41
C LEU A 204 -10.42 -3.96 8.08
N GLU A 205 -11.61 -3.36 7.86
CA GLU A 205 -12.00 -2.80 6.56
C GLU A 205 -12.22 -1.28 6.61
N LYS A 206 -12.28 -0.72 7.82
CA LYS A 206 -12.72 0.67 8.04
C LYS A 206 -12.00 1.32 9.21
N ALA A 207 -11.87 2.63 9.13
CA ALA A 207 -11.60 3.47 10.29
C ALA A 207 -12.92 3.92 10.92
N HIS A 208 -12.90 4.16 12.22
CA HIS A 208 -14.06 4.63 12.98
C HIS A 208 -13.72 5.87 13.80
N THR A 209 -14.68 6.75 13.98
CA THR A 209 -14.63 7.94 14.86
C THR A 209 -15.94 8.07 15.63
N PHE A 210 -16.01 8.99 16.58
CA PHE A 210 -17.23 9.27 17.35
C PHE A 210 -18.02 10.47 16.83
N GLU A 211 -17.41 11.30 15.98
CA GLU A 211 -18.03 12.49 15.43
C GLU A 211 -17.24 13.03 14.23
N ASN A 212 -17.89 13.87 13.44
CA ASN A 212 -17.23 14.70 12.44
C ASN A 212 -16.65 15.95 13.10
N ASN A 213 -15.39 16.26 12.79
CA ASN A 213 -14.71 17.46 13.28
C ASN A 213 -13.51 17.79 12.38
N GLU A 214 -12.82 18.88 12.72
CA GLU A 214 -11.67 19.39 11.96
C GLU A 214 -10.51 18.37 11.82
N TYR A 215 -10.34 17.47 12.79
CA TYR A 215 -9.28 16.45 12.73
C TYR A 215 -9.58 15.35 11.72
N ILE A 216 -10.87 15.05 11.52
CA ILE A 216 -11.32 14.12 10.48
C ILE A 216 -11.02 14.74 9.11
N ASP A 217 -11.39 16.00 8.88
CA ASP A 217 -11.16 16.69 7.61
C ASP A 217 -9.67 16.76 7.26
N GLU A 218 -8.82 17.06 8.24
CA GLU A 218 -7.36 17.02 8.07
C GLU A 218 -6.84 15.62 7.70
N TYR A 219 -7.33 14.58 8.35
CA TYR A 219 -6.94 13.20 8.05
C TYR A 219 -7.43 12.78 6.66
N LEU A 220 -8.63 13.19 6.25
CA LEU A 220 -9.19 12.92 4.92
C LEU A 220 -8.35 13.50 3.78
N ASN A 221 -7.71 14.64 4.01
CA ASN A 221 -6.77 15.24 3.05
C ASN A 221 -5.48 14.42 2.88
N LEU A 222 -5.13 13.59 3.86
CA LEU A 222 -3.96 12.70 3.81
C LEU A 222 -4.32 11.30 3.33
N VAL A 223 -5.49 10.83 3.76
CA VAL A 223 -5.98 9.48 3.59
C VAL A 223 -7.44 9.55 3.14
N PRO A 224 -7.76 9.17 1.89
CA PRO A 224 -9.09 9.30 1.32
C PRO A 224 -10.00 8.14 1.74
N ILE A 225 -10.09 7.90 3.04
CA ILE A 225 -11.03 6.97 3.67
C ILE A 225 -11.90 7.75 4.62
N MET A 226 -13.20 7.77 4.32
CA MET A 226 -14.22 8.28 5.23
C MET A 226 -14.37 7.30 6.40
N PRO A 227 -14.08 7.72 7.65
CA PRO A 227 -14.35 6.88 8.80
C PRO A 227 -15.85 6.77 9.05
N ASP A 228 -16.31 5.62 9.55
CA ASP A 228 -17.68 5.48 10.04
C ASP A 228 -17.80 6.17 11.41
N ILE A 229 -18.91 6.85 11.64
CA ILE A 229 -19.26 7.38 12.97
C ILE A 229 -19.92 6.27 13.76
N ILE A 230 -19.35 5.96 14.93
CA ILE A 230 -19.83 4.89 15.82
C ILE A 230 -20.06 5.42 17.24
N ASP A 231 -20.80 4.65 18.03
CA ASP A 231 -20.96 4.86 19.47
C ASP A 231 -20.04 3.94 20.31
N GLU A 232 -20.09 4.12 21.62
CA GLU A 232 -19.23 3.39 22.57
C GLU A 232 -19.54 1.88 22.57
N GLU A 233 -20.82 1.50 22.43
CA GLU A 233 -21.24 0.10 22.36
C GLU A 233 -20.74 -0.58 21.08
N THR A 234 -20.79 0.13 19.96
CA THR A 234 -20.26 -0.35 18.68
C THR A 234 -18.74 -0.48 18.76
N LEU A 235 -18.01 0.48 19.36
CA LEU A 235 -16.56 0.37 19.54
C LEU A 235 -16.20 -0.88 20.35
N LYS A 236 -16.89 -1.10 21.47
CA LYS A 236 -16.68 -2.26 22.35
C LYS A 236 -16.83 -3.59 21.60
N ASN A 237 -17.77 -3.67 20.66
CA ASN A 237 -18.02 -4.88 19.88
C ASN A 237 -17.22 -4.95 18.57
N THR A 238 -16.32 -3.98 18.31
CA THR A 238 -15.51 -3.92 17.09
C THR A 238 -14.09 -4.38 17.36
N LYS A 239 -13.59 -5.29 16.52
CA LYS A 239 -12.17 -5.66 16.53
C LYS A 239 -11.32 -4.52 16.01
N ILE A 240 -10.52 -3.91 16.89
CA ILE A 240 -9.60 -2.83 16.56
C ILE A 240 -8.19 -3.38 16.48
N TYR A 241 -7.49 -3.05 15.41
CA TYR A 241 -6.12 -3.50 15.16
C TYR A 241 -5.08 -2.41 15.40
N LYS A 242 -5.51 -1.16 15.27
CA LYS A 242 -4.67 0.02 15.39
C LYS A 242 -5.52 1.22 15.80
N ILE A 243 -4.94 2.09 16.60
CA ILE A 243 -5.57 3.33 17.03
C ILE A 243 -4.64 4.47 16.61
N ILE A 244 -5.19 5.52 16.01
CA ILE A 244 -4.42 6.69 15.58
C ILE A 244 -4.93 7.89 16.38
N ILE A 245 -4.01 8.68 16.93
CA ILE A 245 -4.30 9.86 17.73
C ILE A 245 -3.66 11.06 17.05
N ARG A 246 -4.48 12.06 16.69
CA ARG A 246 -4.01 13.32 16.11
C ARG A 246 -3.65 14.30 17.21
N SER A 247 -2.36 14.59 17.35
CA SER A 247 -1.84 15.63 18.25
C SER A 247 -1.65 16.96 17.52
N ASP A 248 -1.53 18.03 18.29
CA ASP A 248 -0.96 19.30 17.83
C ASP A 248 0.58 19.22 17.85
N LYS A 249 1.25 20.04 17.04
CA LYS A 249 2.71 20.01 16.92
C LYS A 249 3.38 20.41 18.24
N GLU A 250 2.79 21.37 18.93
CA GLU A 250 3.25 21.91 20.21
C GLU A 250 3.16 20.89 21.35
N ASN A 251 2.19 19.97 21.25
CA ASN A 251 1.88 19.00 22.31
C ASN A 251 2.29 17.57 21.94
N LEU A 252 2.88 17.32 20.77
CA LEU A 252 3.18 15.97 20.29
C LEU A 252 3.99 15.15 21.31
N SER A 253 5.09 15.71 21.82
CA SER A 253 5.96 14.99 22.76
C SER A 253 5.28 14.72 24.11
N SER A 254 4.43 15.64 24.58
CA SER A 254 3.72 15.44 25.85
C SER A 254 2.60 14.42 25.72
N VAL A 255 1.85 14.45 24.61
CA VAL A 255 0.81 13.45 24.32
C VAL A 255 1.43 12.07 24.11
N LEU A 256 2.51 11.98 23.33
CA LEU A 256 3.24 10.71 23.13
C LEU A 256 3.64 10.10 24.47
N LYS A 257 4.35 10.88 25.30
CA LYS A 257 4.78 10.45 26.62
C LYS A 257 3.61 10.06 27.53
N MET A 258 2.49 10.80 27.48
CA MET A 258 1.30 10.50 28.27
C MET A 258 0.72 9.11 27.94
N TYR A 259 0.67 8.74 26.65
CA TYR A 259 0.22 7.38 26.27
C TYR A 259 1.29 6.33 26.54
N GLU A 260 2.58 6.63 26.37
CA GLU A 260 3.68 5.74 26.72
C GLU A 260 3.66 5.39 28.21
N ASP A 261 3.56 6.40 29.09
CA ASP A 261 3.56 6.23 30.55
C ASP A 261 2.38 5.37 31.05
N ASN A 262 1.26 5.33 30.31
CA ASN A 262 0.05 4.60 30.71
C ASN A 262 -0.14 3.24 30.02
N PHE A 263 0.44 3.02 28.84
CA PHE A 263 0.12 1.84 28.03
C PHE A 263 1.31 1.12 27.39
N SER A 264 2.54 1.64 27.50
CA SER A 264 3.72 1.05 26.83
C SER A 264 4.10 -0.36 27.33
N ASP A 265 3.51 -0.83 28.43
CA ASP A 265 3.62 -2.20 28.92
C ASP A 265 2.67 -3.18 28.21
N ARG A 266 1.63 -2.66 27.54
CA ARG A 266 0.54 -3.44 26.92
C ARG A 266 0.44 -3.23 25.41
N ILE A 267 0.87 -2.09 24.89
CA ILE A 267 0.79 -1.74 23.46
C ILE A 267 1.98 -0.87 23.03
N CYS A 268 2.42 -1.01 21.77
CA CYS A 268 3.36 -0.04 21.20
C CYS A 268 2.68 1.31 21.08
N VAL A 269 3.39 2.36 21.46
CA VAL A 269 3.01 3.75 21.24
C VAL A 269 4.13 4.40 20.44
N ALA A 270 3.83 4.91 19.25
CA ALA A 270 4.86 5.47 18.38
C ALA A 270 4.35 6.70 17.62
N ASN A 271 5.20 7.70 17.44
CA ASN A 271 4.95 8.77 16.48
C ASN A 271 5.42 8.34 15.09
N THR A 272 4.49 7.96 14.22
CA THR A 272 4.81 7.35 12.93
C THR A 272 4.85 8.35 11.78
N PHE A 273 4.09 9.44 11.86
CA PHE A 273 4.05 10.45 10.81
C PHE A 273 3.57 11.80 11.33
N LYS A 274 4.32 12.88 11.08
CA LYS A 274 3.96 14.26 11.47
C LYS A 274 3.47 14.31 12.93
N THR A 275 2.21 14.69 13.14
CA THR A 275 1.59 14.81 14.47
C THR A 275 0.67 13.64 14.83
N TYR A 276 0.79 12.51 14.12
CA TYR A 276 0.02 11.30 14.38
C TYR A 276 0.81 10.35 15.28
N ILE A 277 0.16 9.93 16.36
CA ILE A 277 0.62 8.88 17.26
C ILE A 277 -0.19 7.62 16.95
N GLU A 278 0.46 6.48 16.87
CA GLU A 278 -0.17 5.20 16.61
C GLU A 278 0.00 4.28 17.80
N LEU A 279 -1.09 3.59 18.15
CA LEU A 279 -1.09 2.50 19.10
C LEU A 279 -1.40 1.20 18.36
N PHE A 280 -0.51 0.23 18.48
CA PHE A 280 -0.59 -1.09 17.83
C PHE A 280 0.12 -2.15 18.68
N LEU A 281 -0.19 -3.43 18.48
CA LEU A 281 0.33 -4.50 19.33
C LEU A 281 1.86 -4.62 19.28
N HIS A 282 2.51 -4.92 20.41
CA HIS A 282 3.97 -5.10 20.49
C HIS A 282 4.50 -6.22 19.60
N ASN A 283 3.75 -7.32 19.52
CA ASN A 283 4.22 -8.55 18.89
C ASN A 283 3.71 -8.71 17.46
N THR A 284 3.45 -7.60 16.77
CA THR A 284 3.12 -7.60 15.34
C THR A 284 4.30 -7.06 14.56
N ASN A 285 5.00 -7.96 13.88
CA ASN A 285 6.04 -7.62 12.92
C ASN A 285 5.82 -8.39 11.60
N LYS A 286 6.39 -7.88 10.50
CA LYS A 286 6.19 -8.48 9.17
C LYS A 286 6.74 -9.90 9.08
N ILE A 287 7.78 -10.24 9.85
CA ILE A 287 8.42 -11.57 9.81
C ILE A 287 7.48 -12.70 10.26
N GLU A 288 6.55 -12.47 11.21
CA GLU A 288 5.60 -13.52 11.57
C GLU A 288 4.67 -13.87 10.39
N GLY A 289 4.24 -12.86 9.62
CA GLY A 289 3.49 -13.08 8.38
C GLY A 289 4.31 -13.80 7.30
N VAL A 290 5.59 -13.44 7.17
CA VAL A 290 6.54 -14.11 6.26
C VAL A 290 6.67 -15.59 6.60
N LYS A 291 6.93 -15.92 7.88
CA LYS A 291 7.03 -17.29 8.37
C LYS A 291 5.74 -18.08 8.14
N ALA A 292 4.59 -17.46 8.43
CA ALA A 292 3.29 -18.08 8.26
C ALA A 292 2.99 -18.43 6.78
N LEU A 293 3.27 -17.51 5.86
CA LEU A 293 3.08 -17.74 4.42
C LEU A 293 4.09 -18.73 3.84
N CYS A 294 5.37 -18.62 4.22
CA CYS A 294 6.39 -19.60 3.85
C CYS A 294 5.99 -21.02 4.29
N LYS A 295 5.54 -21.18 5.54
CA LYS A 295 5.01 -22.46 6.03
C LYS A 295 3.78 -22.92 5.25
N HIS A 296 2.84 -22.03 4.95
CA HIS A 296 1.63 -22.36 4.19
C HIS A 296 1.96 -22.89 2.78
N PHE A 297 2.97 -22.32 2.12
CA PHE A 297 3.38 -22.73 0.78
C PHE A 297 4.46 -23.81 0.74
N ASP A 298 4.90 -24.33 1.89
CA ASP A 298 6.04 -25.25 2.00
C ASP A 298 7.32 -24.69 1.34
N ILE A 299 7.60 -23.41 1.61
CA ILE A 299 8.77 -22.69 1.10
C ILE A 299 9.71 -22.39 2.27
N SER A 300 10.98 -22.79 2.15
CA SER A 300 12.01 -22.43 3.11
C SER A 300 12.25 -20.91 3.12
N LEU A 301 12.52 -20.32 4.28
CA LEU A 301 12.95 -18.92 4.36
C LEU A 301 14.22 -18.66 3.54
N ASN A 302 15.07 -19.68 3.32
CA ASN A 302 16.25 -19.56 2.45
C ASN A 302 15.90 -19.36 0.96
N ASP A 303 14.70 -19.76 0.54
CA ASP A 303 14.18 -19.58 -0.82
C ASP A 303 13.30 -18.31 -0.93
N ALA A 304 13.28 -17.47 0.11
CA ALA A 304 12.52 -16.23 0.15
C ALA A 304 13.39 -14.99 -0.10
N LEU A 305 12.79 -14.03 -0.80
CA LEU A 305 13.30 -12.69 -1.04
C LEU A 305 12.52 -11.69 -0.17
N ALA A 306 13.19 -10.75 0.50
CA ALA A 306 12.55 -9.61 1.16
C ALA A 306 13.16 -8.28 0.71
N ILE A 307 12.33 -7.26 0.52
CA ILE A 307 12.76 -5.90 0.15
C ILE A 307 12.08 -4.90 1.07
N GLY A 308 12.84 -3.97 1.67
CA GLY A 308 12.32 -2.99 2.64
C GLY A 308 13.24 -1.79 2.87
N ASP A 309 12.74 -0.79 3.60
CA ASP A 309 13.43 0.49 3.84
C ASP A 309 13.38 0.98 5.30
N ALA A 310 12.48 0.43 6.12
CA ALA A 310 12.14 1.00 7.42
C ALA A 310 12.33 0.02 8.58
N GLU A 311 12.14 0.50 9.82
CA GLU A 311 12.36 -0.26 11.05
C GLU A 311 11.49 -1.52 11.14
N ASN A 312 10.24 -1.44 10.68
CA ASN A 312 9.30 -2.55 10.63
C ASN A 312 9.66 -3.63 9.58
N ASP A 313 10.74 -3.44 8.81
CA ASP A 313 11.27 -4.43 7.87
C ASP A 313 12.48 -5.20 8.43
N ILE A 314 13.10 -4.71 9.51
CA ILE A 314 14.37 -5.23 10.04
C ILE A 314 14.31 -6.75 10.23
N GLU A 315 13.31 -7.25 10.94
CA GLU A 315 13.24 -8.67 11.28
C GLU A 315 13.01 -9.54 10.04
N MET A 316 12.26 -9.06 9.04
CA MET A 316 12.11 -9.84 7.79
C MET A 316 13.39 -9.82 6.97
N LEU A 317 14.08 -8.68 6.88
CA LEU A 317 15.35 -8.54 6.16
C LEU A 317 16.45 -9.41 6.76
N GLN A 318 16.49 -9.56 8.08
CA GLN A 318 17.48 -10.40 8.77
C GLN A 318 17.18 -11.90 8.63
N SER A 319 15.93 -12.30 8.40
CA SER A 319 15.49 -13.69 8.54
C SER A 319 15.46 -14.49 7.23
N VAL A 320 15.34 -13.83 6.08
CA VAL A 320 15.20 -14.53 4.78
C VAL A 320 16.53 -14.84 4.10
N GLY A 321 16.49 -15.77 3.15
CA GLY A 321 17.63 -16.22 2.35
C GLY A 321 18.27 -15.12 1.52
N THR A 322 17.45 -14.22 0.99
CA THR A 322 17.91 -13.06 0.22
C THR A 322 17.14 -11.83 0.66
N SER A 323 17.85 -10.78 1.07
CA SER A 323 17.23 -9.53 1.52
C SER A 323 17.92 -8.32 0.95
N ILE A 324 17.12 -7.35 0.53
CA ILE A 324 17.57 -6.10 -0.06
C ILE A 324 17.01 -4.94 0.75
N SER A 325 17.90 -4.04 1.19
CA SER A 325 17.49 -2.71 1.62
C SER A 325 17.68 -1.72 0.49
N VAL A 326 16.72 -0.84 0.26
CA VAL A 326 16.78 0.18 -0.79
C VAL A 326 17.72 1.33 -0.42
N GLN A 327 18.21 2.06 -1.42
CA GLN A 327 19.22 3.10 -1.21
C GLN A 327 18.72 4.30 -0.38
N ASN A 328 17.42 4.61 -0.39
CA ASN A 328 16.83 5.67 0.44
C ASN A 328 16.70 5.30 1.93
N ALA A 329 16.89 4.03 2.29
CA ALA A 329 16.79 3.57 3.67
C ALA A 329 17.92 4.15 4.56
N ALA A 330 17.63 4.29 5.85
CA ALA A 330 18.64 4.66 6.84
C ALA A 330 19.75 3.59 6.94
N SER A 331 20.98 3.99 7.27
CA SER A 331 22.15 3.09 7.32
C SER A 331 21.91 1.86 8.19
N LYS A 332 21.27 2.03 9.35
CA LYS A 332 20.92 0.92 10.26
C LYS A 332 20.03 -0.15 9.61
N ILE A 333 19.18 0.23 8.66
CA ILE A 333 18.30 -0.71 7.94
C ILE A 333 19.09 -1.44 6.86
N LYS A 334 19.96 -0.72 6.14
CA LYS A 334 20.86 -1.32 5.14
C LYS A 334 21.76 -2.39 5.72
N GLU A 335 22.26 -2.18 6.94
CA GLU A 335 23.09 -3.14 7.67
C GLU A 335 22.36 -4.47 7.99
N CYS A 336 21.02 -4.41 8.11
CA CYS A 336 20.16 -5.56 8.40
C CYS A 336 19.87 -6.44 7.18
N ALA A 337 19.99 -5.90 5.96
CA ALA A 337 19.81 -6.66 4.72
C ALA A 337 21.11 -7.32 4.25
N LYS A 338 21.02 -8.35 3.39
CA LYS A 338 22.19 -8.99 2.77
C LYS A 338 22.80 -8.15 1.64
N TYR A 339 21.97 -7.38 0.97
CA TYR A 339 22.35 -6.54 -0.15
C TYR A 339 21.71 -5.16 -0.03
N VAL A 340 22.31 -4.18 -0.70
CA VAL A 340 21.75 -2.84 -0.87
C VAL A 340 21.42 -2.66 -2.34
N GLY A 341 20.17 -2.32 -2.63
CA GLY A 341 19.68 -2.04 -3.98
C GLY A 341 19.60 -0.53 -4.26
N PRO A 342 19.11 -0.14 -5.45
CA PRO A 342 18.90 1.25 -5.77
C PRO A 342 17.74 1.86 -4.94
N SER A 343 17.45 3.13 -5.14
CA SER A 343 16.39 3.85 -4.42
C SER A 343 15.00 3.36 -4.85
N ASN A 344 13.98 3.59 -4.02
CA ASN A 344 12.57 3.43 -4.40
C ASN A 344 12.18 4.23 -5.67
N ASN A 345 12.85 5.37 -5.90
CA ASN A 345 12.70 6.18 -7.11
C ASN A 345 13.42 5.60 -8.35
N ASP A 346 14.33 4.66 -8.14
CA ASP A 346 15.20 4.04 -9.16
C ASP A 346 14.86 2.55 -9.33
N ASP A 347 13.57 2.21 -9.26
CA ASP A 347 13.05 0.88 -9.58
C ASP A 347 13.68 -0.28 -8.78
N ALA A 348 13.89 -0.08 -7.48
CA ALA A 348 14.52 -1.06 -6.59
C ALA A 348 13.95 -2.49 -6.70
N VAL A 349 12.62 -2.61 -6.79
CA VAL A 349 11.95 -3.92 -6.90
C VAL A 349 12.23 -4.57 -8.25
N HIS A 350 12.25 -3.82 -9.34
CA HIS A 350 12.66 -4.31 -10.66
C HIS A 350 14.07 -4.90 -10.60
N HIS A 351 15.04 -4.14 -10.08
CA HIS A 351 16.43 -4.57 -10.01
C HIS A 351 16.62 -5.79 -9.12
N ALA A 352 15.91 -5.87 -8.00
CA ALA A 352 15.93 -7.03 -7.12
C ALA A 352 15.43 -8.29 -7.84
N LEU A 353 14.25 -8.21 -8.46
CA LEU A 353 13.68 -9.37 -9.16
C LEU A 353 14.54 -9.74 -10.38
N GLN A 354 15.02 -8.78 -11.15
CA GLN A 354 15.90 -9.07 -12.30
C GLN A 354 17.22 -9.74 -11.86
N THR A 355 17.73 -9.41 -10.66
CA THR A 355 18.99 -9.96 -10.15
C THR A 355 18.82 -11.37 -9.59
N PHE A 356 17.76 -11.61 -8.81
CA PHE A 356 17.62 -12.85 -8.04
C PHE A 356 16.57 -13.82 -8.60
N CYS A 357 15.81 -13.43 -9.64
CA CYS A 357 14.72 -14.23 -10.21
C CYS A 357 14.86 -14.49 -11.73
N ASP A 358 15.94 -14.04 -12.35
CA ASP A 358 16.29 -14.23 -13.77
C ASP A 358 15.24 -13.72 -14.80
N ILE A 359 14.46 -12.69 -14.49
CA ILE A 359 13.31 -12.19 -15.30
C ILE A 359 13.64 -11.11 -16.35
#